data_AF-A0A353PKU3-F1
#
_entry.id   AF-A0A353PKU3-F1
#
_cell.length_a   1.000
_cell.length_b   1.000
_cell.length_c   1.000
_cell.angle_alpha   90.00
_cell.angle_beta   90.00
_cell.angle_gamma   90.00
#
_symmetry.space_group_name_H-M   'P 1'
#
loop_
_entity.id
_entity.type
_entity.pdbx_description
1 polymer ?
#
loop_
_entity_poly.entity_id
_entity_poly.type
_entity_poly.pdbx_seq_one_letter_code
_entity_poly.pdbx_strand_id
1 'polypeptide(L)'
;MLRDKIIYVIVTGATKAKGVMILLDMLKKDGAKPILMPTPAAIPMIDWDSISREVIVCRESSCNKIPEEDIVIVAPCTFNTFSKISYGIADNYPMSILHAAIGKGKHVVVAPAMGSQYWNHPVTSRVQDIISSFGAEIVWPEYIYSANGELEKITMAPWEKIFDTVFHCYKKIRYEEKRINLNIDEILDANYPEFSAIGKKMQEDHYTNTSAGFLAKRIDGGVLVTRSGSLVGNLSCNDLTLITDWKRRIVSWSGEGMPSSETPLILEIFNAFPDANVIIHGHCRDITYSSKMIRYHSSEYLHYGQWGDLFKIAPILKQHKRGIMKLHGEIIFAKDFDEALGYYFRMYKETL
;
A
#
# COMPACT_ATOMS: atom_id res chain seq x y z
N MET A 1 -1.30 9.31 13.94
CA MET A 1 -2.65 9.83 13.63
C MET A 1 -3.75 8.78 13.73
N LEU A 2 -3.45 7.55 14.12
CA LEU A 2 -4.41 6.52 14.58
C LEU A 2 -4.83 6.73 16.05
N ARG A 3 -4.93 7.99 16.47
CA ARG A 3 -5.05 8.36 17.88
C ARG A 3 -6.28 7.71 18.51
N ASP A 4 -6.04 7.02 19.63
CA ASP A 4 -7.05 6.33 20.44
C ASP A 4 -7.78 5.17 19.76
N LYS A 5 -7.39 4.78 18.54
CA LYS A 5 -7.99 3.64 17.83
C LYS A 5 -7.65 2.31 18.50
N ILE A 6 -8.67 1.49 18.75
CA ILE A 6 -8.52 0.14 19.28
C ILE A 6 -8.32 -0.83 18.12
N ILE A 7 -7.19 -1.51 18.11
CA ILE A 7 -6.80 -2.39 16.99
C ILE A 7 -6.55 -3.79 17.53
N TYR A 8 -7.40 -4.74 17.15
CA TYR A 8 -7.15 -6.14 17.51
C TYR A 8 -6.15 -6.73 16.53
N VAL A 9 -5.05 -7.28 17.04
CA VAL A 9 -3.99 -7.91 16.24
C VAL A 9 -4.02 -9.41 16.50
N ILE A 10 -4.71 -10.14 15.63
CA ILE A 10 -4.81 -11.59 15.66
C ILE A 10 -3.57 -12.19 14.98
N VAL A 11 -2.84 -13.01 15.74
CA VAL A 11 -1.62 -13.69 15.28
C VAL A 11 -1.89 -15.18 15.15
N THR A 12 -1.48 -15.75 14.03
CA THR A 12 -1.63 -17.19 13.75
C THR A 12 -0.28 -17.90 13.71
N GLY A 13 -0.30 -19.25 13.74
CA GLY A 13 0.91 -20.09 13.84
C GLY A 13 1.78 -20.10 12.58
N ALA A 14 2.41 -18.97 12.26
CA ALA A 14 3.45 -18.84 11.25
C ALA A 14 4.75 -18.28 11.87
N THR A 15 5.90 -18.63 11.32
CA THR A 15 7.22 -18.20 11.84
C THR A 15 7.37 -16.68 11.93
N LYS A 16 6.67 -15.92 11.07
CA LYS A 16 6.65 -14.46 11.14
C LYS A 16 6.00 -13.90 12.41
N ALA A 17 5.24 -14.69 13.17
CA ALA A 17 4.69 -14.29 14.47
C ALA A 17 5.78 -13.78 15.43
N LYS A 18 7.03 -14.26 15.28
CA LYS A 18 8.20 -13.77 16.02
C LYS A 18 8.38 -12.25 15.91
N GLY A 19 8.04 -11.66 14.77
CA GLY A 19 8.22 -10.24 14.48
C GLY A 19 6.99 -9.37 14.76
N VAL A 20 5.94 -9.87 15.42
CA VAL A 20 4.68 -9.11 15.60
C VAL A 20 4.90 -7.77 16.33
N MET A 21 5.91 -7.68 17.20
CA MET A 21 6.23 -6.46 17.92
C MET A 21 6.52 -5.26 16.99
N ILE A 22 7.05 -5.52 15.79
CA ILE A 22 7.29 -4.47 14.76
C ILE A 22 5.98 -3.76 14.41
N LEU A 23 4.92 -4.52 14.15
CA LEU A 23 3.60 -3.95 13.85
C LEU A 23 3.00 -3.24 15.07
N LEU A 24 3.09 -3.85 16.26
CA LEU A 24 2.57 -3.26 17.49
C LEU A 24 3.22 -1.91 17.80
N ASP A 25 4.53 -1.78 17.59
CA ASP A 25 5.27 -0.54 17.80
C ASP A 25 4.89 0.54 16.79
N MET A 26 4.74 0.19 15.50
CA MET A 26 4.25 1.14 14.49
C MET A 26 2.85 1.68 14.85
N LEU A 27 1.93 0.79 15.25
CA LEU A 27 0.58 1.19 15.65
C LEU A 27 0.58 2.11 16.88
N LYS A 28 1.34 1.77 17.92
CA LYS A 28 1.48 2.60 19.14
C LYS A 28 2.13 3.95 18.85
N LYS A 29 3.22 3.98 18.08
CA LYS A 29 3.91 5.22 17.68
C LYS A 29 2.94 6.18 16.99
N ASP A 30 1.96 5.64 16.28
CA ASP A 30 0.94 6.42 15.58
C ASP A 30 -0.31 6.74 16.43
N GLY A 31 -0.30 6.37 17.71
CA GLY A 31 -1.31 6.71 18.72
C GLY A 31 -2.42 5.67 18.90
N ALA A 32 -2.34 4.53 18.24
CA ALA A 32 -3.31 3.45 18.41
C ALA A 32 -3.06 2.65 19.69
N LYS A 33 -4.07 1.90 20.12
CA LYS A 33 -4.04 0.97 21.26
C LYS A 33 -4.21 -0.46 20.72
N PRO A 34 -3.13 -1.12 20.31
CA PRO A 34 -3.22 -2.48 19.81
C PRO A 34 -3.43 -3.49 20.94
N ILE A 35 -4.27 -4.49 20.70
CA ILE A 35 -4.50 -5.63 21.60
C ILE A 35 -4.09 -6.90 20.87
N LEU A 36 -3.10 -7.60 21.42
CA LEU A 36 -2.54 -8.81 20.83
C LEU A 36 -3.42 -10.03 21.15
N MET A 37 -3.86 -10.74 20.11
CA MET A 37 -4.76 -11.89 20.21
C MET A 37 -4.17 -13.12 19.51
N PRO A 38 -3.26 -13.86 20.16
CA PRO A 38 -2.63 -15.02 19.53
C PRO A 38 -3.59 -16.20 19.52
N THR A 39 -3.70 -16.89 18.39
CA THR A 39 -4.30 -18.24 18.36
C THR A 39 -3.42 -19.22 19.14
N PRO A 40 -3.94 -20.36 19.62
CA PRO A 40 -3.14 -21.35 20.34
C PRO A 40 -1.87 -21.78 19.58
N ALA A 41 -1.95 -21.93 18.26
CA ALA A 41 -0.82 -22.28 17.40
C ALA A 41 0.24 -21.17 17.25
N ALA A 42 -0.12 -19.91 17.52
CA ALA A 42 0.80 -18.77 17.46
C ALA A 42 1.64 -18.61 18.72
N ILE A 43 1.10 -19.02 19.88
CA ILE A 43 1.74 -18.85 21.19
C ILE A 43 3.21 -19.31 21.22
N PRO A 44 3.57 -20.52 20.75
CA PRO A 44 4.97 -20.96 20.79
C PRO A 44 5.88 -20.26 19.77
N MET A 45 5.33 -19.48 18.83
CA MET A 45 6.09 -18.81 17.77
C MET A 45 6.36 -17.33 18.05
N ILE A 46 5.66 -16.75 19.03
CA ILE A 46 5.85 -15.36 19.43
C ILE A 46 7.11 -15.24 20.28
N ASP A 47 7.91 -14.22 19.99
CA ASP A 47 9.02 -13.80 20.83
C ASP A 47 8.49 -13.00 22.02
N TRP A 48 8.10 -13.69 23.09
CA TRP A 48 7.44 -13.08 24.25
C TRP A 48 8.33 -12.08 24.99
N ASP A 49 9.65 -12.25 24.95
CA ASP A 49 10.60 -11.32 25.56
C ASP A 49 10.62 -9.96 24.86
N SER A 50 10.25 -9.93 23.57
CA SER A 50 10.12 -8.69 22.78
C SER A 50 8.83 -7.92 23.07
N ILE A 51 7.80 -8.56 23.61
CA ILE A 51 6.48 -7.94 23.80
C ILE A 51 6.52 -6.97 24.98
N SER A 52 6.27 -5.69 24.71
CA SER A 52 6.17 -4.67 25.77
C SER A 52 5.06 -5.02 26.76
N ARG A 53 5.33 -4.82 28.06
CA ARG A 53 4.37 -5.04 29.16
C ARG A 53 3.10 -4.18 29.06
N GLU A 54 3.15 -3.10 28.29
CA GLU A 54 2.01 -2.21 28.04
C GLU A 54 1.01 -2.79 27.04
N VAL A 55 1.42 -3.78 26.24
CA VAL A 55 0.54 -4.43 25.26
C VAL A 55 -0.39 -5.38 25.99
N ILE A 56 -1.70 -5.15 25.85
CA ILE A 56 -2.72 -6.08 26.34
C ILE A 56 -2.69 -7.33 25.46
N VAL A 57 -2.60 -8.49 26.11
CA VAL A 57 -2.67 -9.80 25.44
C VAL A 57 -3.96 -10.50 25.86
N CYS A 58 -4.80 -10.82 24.88
CA CYS A 58 -6.12 -11.41 25.11
C CYS A 58 -6.24 -12.75 24.39
N ARG A 59 -6.40 -13.84 25.14
CA ARG A 59 -6.35 -15.22 24.61
C ARG A 59 -7.66 -15.99 24.75
N GLU A 60 -8.52 -15.53 25.65
CA GLU A 60 -9.75 -16.21 26.06
C GLU A 60 -10.77 -15.18 26.56
N SER A 61 -12.01 -15.61 26.73
CA SER A 61 -13.13 -14.73 27.12
C SER A 61 -13.02 -14.16 28.53
N SER A 62 -12.17 -14.74 29.39
CA SER A 62 -11.91 -14.23 30.75
C SER A 62 -11.31 -12.82 30.75
N CYS A 63 -10.78 -12.35 29.62
CA CYS A 63 -10.31 -10.99 29.39
C CYS A 63 -11.47 -9.98 29.29
N ASN A 64 -12.32 -9.90 30.33
CA ASN A 64 -13.57 -9.12 30.39
C ASN A 64 -13.42 -7.58 30.36
N LYS A 65 -12.25 -7.04 30.02
CA LYS A 65 -11.94 -5.60 30.05
C LYS A 65 -11.26 -5.08 28.79
N ILE A 66 -11.46 -5.74 27.65
CA ILE A 66 -10.98 -5.20 26.37
C ILE A 66 -12.01 -4.23 25.77
N PRO A 67 -11.61 -3.02 25.37
CA PRO A 67 -12.49 -2.07 24.68
C PRO A 67 -12.87 -2.60 23.31
N GLU A 68 -14.03 -2.17 22.78
CA GLU A 68 -14.48 -2.56 21.45
C GLU A 68 -13.49 -2.13 20.35
N GLU A 69 -13.30 -3.01 19.37
CA GLU A 69 -12.42 -2.81 18.22
C GLU A 69 -12.95 -1.75 17.22
N ASP A 70 -12.05 -0.91 16.72
CA ASP A 70 -12.27 -0.11 15.53
C ASP A 70 -11.92 -0.91 14.25
N ILE A 71 -10.89 -1.75 14.32
CA ILE A 71 -10.35 -2.54 13.20
C ILE A 71 -9.69 -3.83 13.72
N VAL A 72 -9.75 -4.89 12.91
CA VAL A 72 -9.07 -6.17 13.20
C VAL A 72 -8.00 -6.43 12.15
N ILE A 73 -6.81 -6.80 12.59
CA ILE A 73 -5.70 -7.24 11.74
C ILE A 73 -5.45 -8.72 12.02
N VAL A 74 -5.39 -9.55 10.97
CA VAL A 74 -4.96 -10.94 11.06
C VAL A 74 -3.58 -11.07 10.39
N ALA A 75 -2.51 -10.95 11.18
CA ALA A 75 -1.14 -10.92 10.68
C ALA A 75 -0.15 -11.53 11.70
N PRO A 76 0.58 -12.59 11.34
CA PRO A 76 0.41 -13.41 10.13
C PRO A 76 -0.93 -14.17 10.11
N CYS A 77 -1.46 -14.43 8.92
CA CYS A 77 -2.59 -15.32 8.68
C CYS A 77 -2.15 -16.61 7.95
N THR A 78 -2.11 -17.74 8.65
CA THR A 78 -1.79 -19.06 8.07
C THR A 78 -2.88 -19.53 7.12
N PHE A 79 -2.56 -20.47 6.23
CA PHE A 79 -3.54 -21.11 5.34
C PHE A 79 -4.75 -21.70 6.10
N ASN A 80 -4.51 -22.33 7.25
CA ASN A 80 -5.57 -22.87 8.11
C ASN A 80 -6.53 -21.77 8.58
N THR A 81 -6.00 -20.67 9.12
CA THR A 81 -6.83 -19.55 9.58
C THR A 81 -7.51 -18.86 8.41
N PHE A 82 -6.80 -18.64 7.31
CA PHE A 82 -7.32 -18.07 6.08
C PHE A 82 -8.55 -18.84 5.59
N SER A 83 -8.47 -20.18 5.58
CA SER A 83 -9.59 -21.04 5.21
C SER A 83 -10.74 -20.96 6.23
N LYS A 84 -10.43 -20.95 7.53
CA LYS A 84 -11.45 -20.82 8.59
C LYS A 84 -12.26 -19.53 8.48
N ILE A 85 -11.62 -18.42 8.11
CA ILE A 85 -12.29 -17.14 7.89
C ILE A 85 -13.38 -17.29 6.83
N SER A 86 -13.09 -17.88 5.67
CA SER A 86 -14.11 -18.02 4.61
C SER A 86 -15.30 -18.90 5.00
N TYR A 87 -15.14 -19.79 5.98
CA TYR A 87 -16.20 -20.72 6.41
C TYR A 87 -16.90 -20.31 7.72
N GLY A 88 -16.57 -19.16 8.32
CA GLY A 88 -17.20 -18.75 9.58
C GLY A 88 -16.76 -19.57 10.80
N ILE A 89 -15.61 -20.24 10.74
CA ILE A 89 -15.19 -21.18 11.79
C ILE A 89 -14.57 -20.41 12.98
N ALA A 90 -15.34 -20.30 14.05
CA ALA A 90 -14.98 -19.66 15.31
C ALA A 90 -14.54 -20.67 16.40
N ASP A 91 -13.53 -21.49 16.11
CA ASP A 91 -13.14 -22.62 16.97
C ASP A 91 -12.15 -22.29 18.10
N ASN A 92 -11.80 -21.01 18.24
CA ASN A 92 -11.02 -20.46 19.35
C ASN A 92 -11.40 -18.99 19.57
N TYR A 93 -10.96 -18.41 20.69
CA TYR A 93 -11.37 -17.08 21.08
C TYR A 93 -10.98 -15.97 20.07
N PRO A 94 -9.72 -15.87 19.58
CA PRO A 94 -9.39 -14.93 18.50
C PRO A 94 -10.28 -15.07 17.26
N MET A 95 -10.59 -16.30 16.83
CA MET A 95 -11.49 -16.52 15.68
C MET A 95 -12.94 -16.11 15.98
N SER A 96 -13.40 -16.31 17.22
CA SER A 96 -14.73 -15.85 17.65
C SER A 96 -14.83 -14.32 17.60
N ILE A 97 -13.79 -13.63 18.09
CA ILE A 97 -13.69 -12.16 18.01
C ILE A 97 -13.64 -11.67 16.57
N LEU A 98 -12.86 -12.32 15.71
CA LEU A 98 -12.79 -11.99 14.28
C LEU A 98 -14.15 -12.08 13.61
N HIS A 99 -14.87 -13.20 13.78
CA HIS A 99 -16.17 -13.40 13.16
C HIS A 99 -17.23 -12.45 13.74
N ALA A 100 -17.17 -12.13 15.03
CA ALA A 100 -18.01 -11.09 15.62
C ALA A 100 -17.73 -9.72 14.98
N ALA A 101 -16.46 -9.35 14.79
CA ALA A 101 -16.08 -8.09 14.14
C ALA A 101 -16.58 -8.01 12.69
N ILE A 102 -16.46 -9.11 11.92
CA ILE A 102 -17.03 -9.21 10.57
C ILE A 102 -18.55 -9.02 10.61
N GLY A 103 -19.25 -9.70 11.53
CA GLY A 103 -20.70 -9.56 11.68
C GLY A 103 -21.18 -8.16 12.09
N LYS A 104 -20.33 -7.40 12.78
CA LYS A 104 -20.55 -5.98 13.10
C LYS A 104 -20.19 -5.02 11.96
N GLY A 105 -19.68 -5.53 10.82
CA GLY A 105 -19.21 -4.70 9.70
C GLY A 105 -17.94 -3.91 10.00
N LYS A 106 -17.11 -4.37 10.96
CA LYS A 106 -15.80 -3.75 11.24
C LYS A 106 -14.83 -4.03 10.10
N HIS A 107 -13.93 -3.09 9.81
CA HIS A 107 -12.89 -3.32 8.82
C HIS A 107 -11.95 -4.43 9.30
N VAL A 108 -11.60 -5.36 8.40
CA VAL A 108 -10.70 -6.47 8.68
C VAL A 108 -9.58 -6.45 7.66
N VAL A 109 -8.34 -6.46 8.12
CA VAL A 109 -7.14 -6.56 7.29
C VAL A 109 -6.52 -7.93 7.49
N VAL A 110 -6.39 -8.72 6.44
CA VAL A 110 -5.82 -10.07 6.48
C VAL A 110 -4.49 -10.08 5.74
N ALA A 111 -3.41 -10.50 6.40
CA ALA A 111 -2.08 -10.61 5.82
C ALA A 111 -1.64 -12.09 5.74
N PRO A 112 -1.86 -12.76 4.59
CA PRO A 112 -1.54 -14.17 4.43
C PRO A 112 -0.05 -14.45 4.59
N ALA A 113 0.28 -15.46 5.38
CA ALA A 113 1.64 -15.91 5.66
C ALA A 113 1.73 -17.42 5.41
N MET A 114 1.83 -17.80 4.14
CA MET A 114 1.86 -19.20 3.72
C MET A 114 2.81 -19.41 2.55
N GLY A 115 3.41 -20.60 2.46
CA GLY A 115 4.32 -20.95 1.37
C GLY A 115 3.60 -21.12 0.02
N SER A 116 4.38 -21.20 -1.05
CA SER A 116 3.87 -21.21 -2.44
C SER A 116 2.88 -22.34 -2.70
N GLN A 117 3.06 -23.51 -2.08
CA GLN A 117 2.14 -24.66 -2.24
C GLN A 117 0.74 -24.35 -1.69
N TYR A 118 0.65 -23.64 -0.57
CA TYR A 118 -0.63 -23.23 0.00
C TYR A 118 -1.23 -22.06 -0.77
N TRP A 119 -0.40 -21.11 -1.20
CA TRP A 119 -0.87 -19.97 -1.98
C TRP A 119 -1.46 -20.39 -3.32
N ASN A 120 -0.82 -21.36 -3.99
CA ASN A 120 -1.27 -21.91 -5.27
C ASN A 120 -2.31 -23.04 -5.11
N HIS A 121 -2.75 -23.34 -3.89
CA HIS A 121 -3.76 -24.37 -3.67
C HIS A 121 -5.07 -23.99 -4.38
N PRO A 122 -5.78 -24.94 -5.04
CA PRO A 122 -6.99 -24.63 -5.83
C PRO A 122 -8.11 -23.91 -5.07
N VAL A 123 -8.15 -24.06 -3.75
CA VAL A 123 -9.15 -23.39 -2.89
C VAL A 123 -8.81 -21.92 -2.64
N THR A 124 -7.55 -21.52 -2.76
CA THR A 124 -7.07 -20.24 -2.23
C THR A 124 -7.71 -19.05 -2.94
N SER A 125 -7.94 -19.13 -4.26
CA SER A 125 -8.67 -18.11 -4.99
C SER A 125 -10.11 -17.94 -4.49
N ARG A 126 -10.83 -19.06 -4.27
CA ARG A 126 -12.19 -19.03 -3.73
C ARG A 126 -12.23 -18.46 -2.32
N VAL A 127 -11.25 -18.80 -1.48
CA VAL A 127 -11.13 -18.24 -0.12
C VAL A 127 -10.88 -16.72 -0.18
N GLN A 128 -10.04 -16.24 -1.10
CA GLN A 128 -9.81 -14.81 -1.32
C GLN A 128 -11.11 -14.10 -1.71
N ASP A 129 -11.88 -14.66 -2.65
CA ASP A 129 -13.14 -14.08 -3.11
C ASP A 129 -14.16 -14.00 -1.97
N ILE A 130 -14.30 -15.06 -1.16
CA ILE A 130 -15.22 -15.09 -0.03
C ILE A 130 -14.80 -14.08 1.05
N ILE A 131 -13.52 -14.05 1.43
CA ILE A 131 -13.03 -13.09 2.43
C ILE A 131 -13.26 -11.65 1.94
N SER A 132 -12.98 -11.37 0.67
CA SER A 132 -13.24 -10.06 0.06
C SER A 132 -14.73 -9.72 0.06
N SER A 133 -15.62 -10.71 -0.12
CA SER A 133 -17.07 -10.51 -0.06
C SER A 133 -17.58 -10.09 1.32
N PHE A 134 -16.81 -10.34 2.38
CA PHE A 134 -17.10 -9.86 3.74
C PHE A 134 -16.69 -8.39 3.97
N GLY A 135 -16.12 -7.72 2.96
CA GLY A 135 -15.53 -6.38 3.11
C GLY A 135 -14.15 -6.38 3.76
N ALA A 136 -13.54 -7.56 3.94
CA ALA A 136 -12.18 -7.67 4.45
C ALA A 136 -11.15 -7.38 3.34
N GLU A 137 -10.08 -6.68 3.69
CA GLU A 137 -8.98 -6.34 2.81
C GLU A 137 -7.84 -7.35 2.96
N ILE A 138 -7.45 -7.99 1.86
CA ILE A 138 -6.33 -8.93 1.83
C ILE A 138 -5.07 -8.20 1.37
N VAL A 139 -4.07 -8.15 2.25
CA VAL A 139 -2.73 -7.66 1.90
C VAL A 139 -2.02 -8.75 1.11
N TRP A 140 -1.81 -8.51 -0.19
CA TRP A 140 -1.18 -9.48 -1.09
C TRP A 140 0.19 -9.93 -0.57
N PRO A 141 0.50 -11.24 -0.57
CA PRO A 141 1.81 -11.73 -0.20
C PRO A 141 2.90 -11.27 -1.17
N GLU A 142 4.12 -11.34 -0.67
CA GLU A 142 5.35 -11.04 -1.37
C GLU A 142 5.88 -12.28 -2.09
N TYR A 143 6.26 -12.09 -3.35
CA TYR A 143 6.94 -13.07 -4.18
C TYR A 143 8.43 -12.76 -4.15
N ILE A 144 9.22 -13.70 -3.62
CA ILE A 144 10.68 -13.64 -3.58
C ILE A 144 11.21 -14.44 -4.76
N TYR A 145 11.97 -13.78 -5.61
CA TYR A 145 12.59 -14.40 -6.76
C TYR A 145 14.12 -14.36 -6.64
N SER A 146 14.77 -15.36 -7.23
CA SER A 146 16.22 -15.39 -7.39
C SER A 146 16.68 -14.33 -8.39
N ALA A 147 17.98 -14.05 -8.44
CA ALA A 147 18.57 -13.15 -9.43
C ALA A 147 18.31 -13.57 -10.89
N ASN A 148 18.05 -14.87 -11.12
CA ASN A 148 17.76 -15.43 -12.45
C ASN A 148 16.26 -15.43 -12.78
N GLY A 149 15.40 -14.98 -11.86
CA GLY A 149 13.96 -14.87 -12.08
C GLY A 149 13.11 -16.07 -11.66
N GLU A 150 13.69 -17.03 -10.93
CA GLU A 150 12.96 -18.19 -10.43
C GLU A 150 12.28 -17.85 -9.10
N LEU A 151 11.02 -18.27 -8.92
CA LEU A 151 10.28 -18.05 -7.67
C LEU A 151 10.85 -18.93 -6.56
N GLU A 152 11.52 -18.32 -5.59
CA GLU A 152 12.08 -19.03 -4.43
C GLU A 152 11.03 -19.23 -3.35
N LYS A 153 10.21 -18.20 -3.08
CA LYS A 153 9.29 -18.21 -1.94
C LYS A 153 8.15 -17.22 -2.10
N ILE A 154 6.95 -17.64 -1.73
CA ILE A 154 5.85 -16.73 -1.40
C ILE A 154 5.80 -16.56 0.12
N THR A 155 5.68 -15.32 0.59
CA THR A 155 5.67 -15.01 2.02
C THR A 155 4.78 -13.81 2.33
N MET A 156 4.45 -13.60 3.60
CA MET A 156 3.65 -12.43 4.01
C MET A 156 4.35 -11.13 3.62
N ALA A 157 3.56 -10.14 3.21
CA ALA A 157 4.02 -8.78 3.02
C ALA A 157 4.82 -8.25 4.25
N PRO A 158 5.70 -7.27 4.05
CA PRO A 158 6.36 -6.56 5.14
C PRO A 158 5.35 -5.94 6.11
N TRP A 159 5.73 -5.80 7.38
CA TRP A 159 4.86 -5.22 8.41
C TRP A 159 4.46 -3.80 8.08
N GLU A 160 5.35 -3.07 7.43
CA GLU A 160 5.21 -1.72 6.92
C GLU A 160 4.02 -1.62 5.96
N LYS A 161 3.88 -2.58 5.03
CA LYS A 161 2.74 -2.62 4.09
C LYS A 161 1.44 -2.88 4.83
N ILE A 162 1.44 -3.77 5.81
CA ILE A 162 0.25 -4.09 6.61
C ILE A 162 -0.18 -2.87 7.43
N PHE A 163 0.78 -2.18 8.05
CA PHE A 163 0.55 -0.93 8.76
C PHE A 163 0.02 0.17 7.82
N ASP A 164 0.60 0.31 6.62
CA ASP A 164 0.16 1.29 5.63
C ASP A 164 -1.28 1.05 5.17
N THR A 165 -1.65 -0.21 4.93
CA THR A 165 -3.04 -0.60 4.64
C THR A 165 -3.99 -0.14 5.75
N VAL A 166 -3.67 -0.44 7.01
CA VAL A 166 -4.48 -0.04 8.17
C VAL A 166 -4.56 1.48 8.33
N PHE A 167 -3.43 2.16 8.13
CA PHE A 167 -3.35 3.62 8.24
C PHE A 167 -4.25 4.30 7.21
N HIS A 168 -4.27 3.80 5.97
CA HIS A 168 -5.08 4.36 4.89
C HIS A 168 -6.60 4.26 5.12
N CYS A 169 -7.06 3.33 5.96
CA CYS A 169 -8.46 3.28 6.39
C CYS A 169 -8.90 4.56 7.13
N TYR A 170 -7.96 5.25 7.79
CA TYR A 170 -8.25 6.44 8.60
C TYR A 170 -7.67 7.73 8.04
N LYS A 171 -6.53 7.67 7.35
CA LYS A 171 -5.86 8.86 6.81
C LYS A 171 -5.16 8.58 5.48
N LYS A 172 -5.46 9.40 4.47
CA LYS A 172 -4.88 9.29 3.13
C LYS A 172 -3.48 9.90 2.99
N ILE A 173 -3.12 10.90 3.80
CA ILE A 173 -1.87 11.66 3.65
C ILE A 173 -1.04 11.64 4.95
N ARG A 174 0.27 11.41 4.82
CA ARG A 174 1.23 11.38 5.93
C ARG A 174 2.13 12.60 6.05
N TYR A 175 2.29 13.38 4.99
CA TYR A 175 3.10 14.58 5.00
C TYR A 175 2.33 15.80 5.53
N GLU A 176 3.07 16.82 5.95
CA GLU A 176 2.50 18.13 6.31
C GLU A 176 2.18 18.92 5.05
N GLU A 177 0.99 19.50 5.01
CA GLU A 177 0.50 20.23 3.85
C GLU A 177 -0.16 21.54 4.27
N LYS A 178 -0.21 22.48 3.33
CA LYS A 178 -0.90 23.76 3.48
C LYS A 178 -1.56 24.14 2.16
N ARG A 179 -2.89 24.17 2.14
CA ARG A 179 -3.61 24.81 1.04
C ARG A 179 -3.33 26.32 1.02
N ILE A 180 -3.04 26.83 -0.17
CA ILE A 180 -2.95 28.25 -0.49
C ILE A 180 -4.00 28.58 -1.57
N ASN A 181 -4.33 29.86 -1.69
CA ASN A 181 -5.35 30.33 -2.64
C ASN A 181 -4.67 31.08 -3.78
N LEU A 182 -4.31 30.34 -4.84
CA LEU A 182 -3.87 30.92 -6.10
C LEU A 182 -4.93 30.61 -7.16
N ASN A 183 -5.25 31.59 -8.02
CA ASN A 183 -5.99 31.29 -9.24
C ASN A 183 -5.07 30.45 -10.15
N ILE A 184 -5.53 29.25 -10.49
CA ILE A 184 -4.80 28.30 -11.34
C ILE A 184 -5.61 27.91 -12.58
N ASP A 185 -6.70 28.61 -12.90
CA ASP A 185 -7.65 28.22 -13.94
C ASP A 185 -6.95 28.09 -15.31
N GLU A 186 -6.13 29.07 -15.68
CA GLU A 186 -5.34 29.04 -16.92
C GLU A 186 -4.33 27.87 -16.96
N ILE A 187 -3.72 27.55 -15.81
CA ILE A 187 -2.78 26.43 -15.69
C ILE A 187 -3.53 25.10 -15.90
N LEU A 188 -4.71 24.98 -15.29
CA LEU A 188 -5.55 23.79 -15.40
C LEU A 188 -6.04 23.62 -16.84
N ASP A 189 -6.60 24.66 -17.45
CA ASP A 189 -7.11 24.61 -18.83
C ASP A 189 -6.01 24.23 -19.84
N ALA A 190 -4.79 24.72 -19.64
CA ALA A 190 -3.66 24.42 -20.52
C ALA A 190 -3.12 22.98 -20.38
N ASN A 191 -3.25 22.34 -19.21
CA ASN A 191 -2.62 21.04 -18.93
C ASN A 191 -3.62 19.88 -18.80
N TYR A 192 -4.86 20.15 -18.43
CA TYR A 192 -5.87 19.12 -18.21
C TYR A 192 -6.10 18.18 -19.42
N PRO A 193 -6.18 18.67 -20.67
CA PRO A 193 -6.39 17.80 -21.83
C PRO A 193 -5.33 16.70 -21.96
N GLU A 194 -4.06 17.03 -21.70
CA GLU A 194 -2.96 16.06 -21.71
C GLU A 194 -3.10 15.03 -20.59
N PHE A 195 -3.33 15.48 -19.34
CA PHE A 195 -3.52 14.58 -18.20
C PHE A 195 -4.69 13.62 -18.42
N SER A 196 -5.82 14.13 -18.91
CA SER A 196 -7.03 13.33 -19.20
C SER A 196 -6.75 12.27 -20.28
N ALA A 197 -6.07 12.65 -21.36
CA ALA A 197 -5.69 11.72 -22.44
C ALA A 197 -4.75 10.61 -21.95
N ILE A 198 -3.73 10.95 -21.16
CA ILE A 198 -2.78 9.99 -20.61
C ILE A 198 -3.45 9.05 -19.60
N GLY A 199 -4.28 9.59 -18.71
CA GLY A 199 -5.07 8.81 -17.76
C GLY A 199 -5.95 7.79 -18.45
N LYS A 200 -6.72 8.23 -19.45
CA LYS A 200 -7.57 7.36 -20.28
C LYS A 200 -6.76 6.26 -20.95
N LYS A 201 -5.61 6.60 -21.54
CA LYS A 201 -4.73 5.63 -22.20
C LYS A 201 -4.18 4.59 -21.22
N MET A 202 -3.77 5.00 -20.03
CA MET A 202 -3.33 4.05 -19.00
C MET A 202 -4.46 3.08 -18.59
N GLN A 203 -5.71 3.52 -18.60
CA GLN A 203 -6.85 2.65 -18.31
C GLN A 203 -7.14 1.69 -19.46
N GLU A 204 -7.13 2.19 -20.71
CA GLU A 204 -7.33 1.40 -21.94
C GLU A 204 -6.26 0.30 -22.08
N ASP A 205 -5.00 0.62 -21.76
CA ASP A 205 -3.86 -0.32 -21.81
C ASP A 205 -3.71 -1.17 -20.53
N HIS A 206 -4.64 -1.04 -19.58
CA HIS A 206 -4.65 -1.76 -18.29
C HIS A 206 -3.40 -1.53 -17.41
N TYR A 207 -2.76 -0.38 -17.54
CA TYR A 207 -1.66 0.05 -16.66
C TYR A 207 -2.15 0.61 -15.32
N THR A 208 -3.42 0.99 -15.23
CA THR A 208 -4.10 1.33 -13.97
C THR A 208 -5.47 0.66 -13.90
N ASN A 209 -5.93 0.40 -12.68
CA ASN A 209 -7.31 -0.03 -12.39
C ASN A 209 -8.26 1.18 -12.19
N THR A 210 -7.98 2.31 -12.83
CA THR A 210 -8.70 3.59 -12.76
C THR A 210 -8.48 4.40 -11.50
N SER A 211 -8.44 3.80 -10.30
CA SER A 211 -8.42 4.53 -9.02
C SER A 211 -7.04 4.61 -8.34
N ALA A 212 -6.10 3.79 -8.79
CA ALA A 212 -4.77 3.71 -8.23
C ALA A 212 -3.73 4.33 -9.18
N GLY A 213 -2.66 4.88 -8.63
CA GLY A 213 -1.65 5.61 -9.39
C GLY A 213 -1.75 7.13 -9.26
N PHE A 214 -0.84 7.82 -9.95
CA PHE A 214 -0.90 9.27 -10.12
C PHE A 214 -0.22 9.68 -11.43
N LEU A 215 -0.53 10.89 -11.87
CA LEU A 215 0.22 11.61 -12.89
C LEU A 215 0.80 12.87 -12.25
N ALA A 216 2.06 13.18 -12.56
CA ALA A 216 2.71 14.41 -12.15
C ALA A 216 3.50 15.02 -13.31
N LYS A 217 3.47 16.35 -13.42
CA LYS A 217 4.19 17.12 -14.44
C LYS A 217 4.80 18.37 -13.81
N ARG A 218 6.07 18.63 -14.11
CA ARG A 218 6.71 19.92 -13.84
C ARG A 218 6.11 20.97 -14.76
N ILE A 219 5.78 22.11 -14.19
CA ILE A 219 5.35 23.29 -14.93
C ILE A 219 6.10 24.52 -14.42
N ASP A 220 5.98 25.63 -15.14
CA ASP A 220 6.46 26.90 -14.64
C ASP A 220 5.75 27.24 -13.31
N GLY A 221 6.55 27.48 -12.27
CA GLY A 221 6.04 27.81 -10.94
C GLY A 221 5.68 26.62 -10.05
N GLY A 222 5.87 25.35 -10.47
CA GLY A 222 5.64 24.24 -9.57
C GLY A 222 5.54 22.84 -10.20
N VAL A 223 4.77 21.98 -9.54
CA VAL A 223 4.46 20.61 -9.99
C VAL A 223 2.94 20.45 -9.99
N LEU A 224 2.38 20.18 -11.16
CA LEU A 224 0.98 19.80 -11.30
C LEU A 224 0.86 18.29 -11.09
N VAL A 225 -0.05 17.86 -10.23
CA VAL A 225 -0.25 16.45 -9.87
C VAL A 225 -1.73 16.13 -9.75
N THR A 226 -2.10 14.89 -10.03
CA THR A 226 -3.44 14.39 -9.70
C THR A 226 -3.66 14.38 -8.18
N ARG A 227 -4.82 14.87 -7.72
CA ARG A 227 -5.18 14.89 -6.30
C ARG A 227 -5.32 13.49 -5.71
N SER A 228 -5.22 13.38 -4.38
CA SER A 228 -5.43 12.11 -3.68
C SER A 228 -6.86 11.59 -3.89
N GLY A 229 -6.98 10.32 -4.27
CA GLY A 229 -8.27 9.66 -4.53
C GLY A 229 -8.92 10.02 -5.87
N SER A 230 -8.18 10.60 -6.81
CA SER A 230 -8.65 10.75 -8.19
C SER A 230 -8.82 9.41 -8.89
N LEU A 231 -9.77 9.38 -9.82
CA LEU A 231 -9.88 8.32 -10.80
C LEU A 231 -8.94 8.65 -11.96
N VAL A 232 -7.67 8.25 -11.88
CA VAL A 232 -6.63 8.50 -12.90
C VAL A 232 -7.08 8.14 -14.31
N GLY A 233 -7.88 7.07 -14.48
CA GLY A 233 -8.42 6.69 -15.79
C GLY A 233 -9.52 7.63 -16.34
N ASN A 234 -10.16 8.39 -15.47
CA ASN A 234 -11.31 9.24 -15.76
C ASN A 234 -11.21 10.57 -14.99
N LEU A 235 -10.20 11.36 -15.35
CA LEU A 235 -9.91 12.64 -14.69
C LEU A 235 -10.87 13.74 -15.15
N SER A 236 -11.20 14.63 -14.23
CA SER A 236 -11.79 15.95 -14.47
C SER A 236 -10.76 17.05 -14.21
N CYS A 237 -11.05 18.28 -14.64
CA CYS A 237 -10.16 19.43 -14.45
C CYS A 237 -9.83 19.65 -12.95
N ASN A 238 -10.83 19.45 -12.08
CA ASN A 238 -10.72 19.60 -10.62
C ASN A 238 -9.90 18.48 -9.95
N ASP A 239 -9.50 17.45 -10.71
CA ASP A 239 -8.65 16.38 -10.20
C ASP A 239 -7.16 16.72 -10.27
N LEU A 240 -6.80 17.88 -10.80
CA LEU A 240 -5.42 18.37 -10.81
C LEU A 240 -5.19 19.40 -9.71
N THR A 241 -3.98 19.40 -9.17
CA THR A 241 -3.58 20.24 -8.06
C THR A 241 -2.15 20.70 -8.25
N LEU A 242 -1.93 21.99 -8.04
CA LEU A 242 -0.63 22.62 -8.20
C LEU A 242 0.10 22.64 -6.85
N ILE A 243 1.27 22.01 -6.79
CA ILE A 243 2.23 22.16 -5.69
C ILE A 243 3.20 23.29 -6.06
N THR A 244 3.36 24.26 -5.16
CA THR A 244 4.15 25.48 -5.41
C THR A 244 5.41 25.59 -4.56
N ASP A 245 5.40 25.01 -3.36
CA ASP A 245 6.55 25.01 -2.45
C ASP A 245 6.52 23.77 -1.56
N TRP A 246 7.69 23.30 -1.15
CA TRP A 246 7.84 22.18 -0.22
C TRP A 246 9.03 22.36 0.73
N LYS A 247 9.42 23.61 0.99
CA LYS A 247 10.45 23.93 1.97
C LYS A 247 10.11 23.35 3.33
N ARG A 248 11.14 22.84 4.01
CA ARG A 248 11.01 22.17 5.32
C ARG A 248 10.00 21.01 5.34
N ARG A 249 9.74 20.38 4.19
CA ARG A 249 8.79 19.25 4.03
C ARG A 249 7.32 19.60 4.28
N ILE A 250 6.95 20.88 4.18
CA ILE A 250 5.56 21.35 4.21
C ILE A 250 5.11 21.63 2.77
N VAL A 251 4.21 20.82 2.25
CA VAL A 251 3.73 20.90 0.86
C VAL A 251 2.66 21.99 0.74
N SER A 252 3.00 23.11 0.09
CA SER A 252 2.06 24.19 -0.22
C SER A 252 1.40 23.96 -1.58
N TRP A 253 0.07 24.00 -1.65
CA TRP A 253 -0.67 23.63 -2.87
C TRP A 253 -1.95 24.47 -3.10
N SER A 254 -2.36 24.60 -4.36
CA SER A 254 -3.63 25.20 -4.79
C SER A 254 -4.38 24.24 -5.72
N GLY A 255 -5.70 24.16 -5.60
CA GLY A 255 -6.56 23.21 -6.30
C GLY A 255 -7.80 22.88 -5.48
N GLU A 256 -8.69 22.05 -6.03
CA GLU A 256 -9.93 21.63 -5.35
C GLU A 256 -9.67 20.58 -4.25
N GLY A 257 -8.67 19.71 -4.43
CA GLY A 257 -8.33 18.64 -3.50
C GLY A 257 -6.85 18.58 -3.17
N MET A 258 -6.51 17.86 -2.10
CA MET A 258 -5.13 17.70 -1.68
C MET A 258 -4.31 16.95 -2.75
N PRO A 259 -3.01 17.24 -2.92
CA PRO A 259 -2.13 16.52 -3.82
C PRO A 259 -2.09 15.00 -3.53
N SER A 260 -1.57 14.22 -4.47
CA SER A 260 -1.37 12.78 -4.30
C SER A 260 -0.78 12.41 -2.93
N SER A 261 -1.18 11.27 -2.39
CA SER A 261 -0.57 10.72 -1.17
C SER A 261 0.93 10.44 -1.35
N GLU A 262 1.41 10.30 -2.58
CA GLU A 262 2.81 10.02 -2.93
C GLU A 262 3.64 11.27 -3.24
N THR A 263 3.11 12.46 -2.97
CA THR A 263 3.80 13.74 -3.20
C THR A 263 5.25 13.78 -2.69
N PRO A 264 5.60 13.25 -1.50
CA PRO A 264 6.99 13.17 -1.06
C PRO A 264 7.91 12.46 -2.07
N LEU A 265 7.50 11.30 -2.57
CA LEU A 265 8.28 10.55 -3.56
C LEU A 265 8.36 11.29 -4.90
N ILE A 266 7.24 11.88 -5.36
CA ILE A 266 7.20 12.72 -6.58
C ILE A 266 8.26 13.83 -6.51
N LEU A 267 8.26 14.57 -5.41
CA LEU A 267 9.15 15.72 -5.23
C LEU A 267 10.61 15.29 -5.07
N GLU A 268 10.87 14.16 -4.40
CA GLU A 268 12.20 13.57 -4.30
C GLU A 268 12.74 13.11 -5.66
N ILE A 269 11.92 12.43 -6.47
CA ILE A 269 12.29 12.00 -7.83
C ILE A 269 12.60 13.22 -8.68
N PHE A 270 11.72 14.21 -8.70
CA PHE A 270 11.95 15.43 -9.45
C PHE A 270 13.25 16.12 -9.01
N ASN A 271 13.53 16.24 -7.71
CA ASN A 271 14.78 16.82 -7.24
C ASN A 271 16.03 16.00 -7.62
N ALA A 272 15.94 14.67 -7.60
CA ALA A 272 17.07 13.77 -7.92
C ALA A 272 17.30 13.61 -9.43
N PHE A 273 16.28 13.83 -10.26
CA PHE A 273 16.32 13.67 -11.72
C PHE A 273 15.83 14.96 -12.41
N PRO A 274 16.68 16.00 -12.54
CA PRO A 274 16.29 17.28 -13.11
C PRO A 274 15.79 17.22 -14.56
N ASP A 275 16.26 16.25 -15.34
CA ASP A 275 15.83 16.06 -16.74
C ASP A 275 14.42 15.44 -16.86
N ALA A 276 13.82 15.03 -15.74
CA ALA A 276 12.48 14.48 -15.70
C ALA A 276 11.45 15.61 -15.61
N ASN A 277 10.54 15.67 -16.57
CA ASN A 277 9.42 16.62 -16.56
C ASN A 277 8.11 15.95 -16.14
N VAL A 278 7.98 14.64 -16.30
CA VAL A 278 6.77 13.91 -15.91
C VAL A 278 7.10 12.68 -15.07
N ILE A 279 6.13 12.26 -14.27
CA ILE A 279 6.15 10.99 -13.55
C ILE A 279 4.77 10.34 -13.72
N ILE A 280 4.77 9.06 -14.06
CA ILE A 280 3.59 8.20 -14.08
C ILE A 280 3.77 7.09 -13.05
N HIS A 281 2.79 6.94 -12.17
CA HIS A 281 2.65 5.78 -11.29
C HIS A 281 1.39 4.99 -11.65
N GLY A 282 1.54 3.66 -11.78
CA GLY A 282 0.48 2.74 -12.17
C GLY A 282 0.54 1.44 -11.37
N HIS A 283 -0.38 0.53 -11.69
CA HIS A 283 -0.57 -0.75 -11.01
C HIS A 283 -0.92 -1.85 -12.01
N CYS A 284 -0.09 -2.03 -13.02
CA CYS A 284 -0.29 -3.09 -14.00
C CYS A 284 0.06 -4.45 -13.38
N ARG A 285 -0.94 -5.30 -13.11
CA ARG A 285 -0.68 -6.59 -12.43
C ARG A 285 0.34 -7.46 -13.18
N ASP A 286 0.28 -7.44 -14.51
CA ASP A 286 1.18 -8.23 -15.35
C ASP A 286 2.62 -7.71 -15.30
N ILE A 287 2.83 -6.43 -15.02
CA ILE A 287 4.18 -5.87 -14.85
C ILE A 287 4.63 -6.01 -13.38
N THR A 288 3.87 -5.46 -12.43
CA THR A 288 4.20 -5.44 -10.99
C THR A 288 4.54 -6.83 -10.43
N TYR A 289 3.86 -7.88 -10.90
CA TYR A 289 4.00 -9.23 -10.35
C TYR A 289 4.71 -10.21 -11.31
N SER A 290 5.26 -9.74 -12.43
CA SER A 290 5.97 -10.62 -13.35
C SER A 290 7.38 -10.96 -12.87
N SER A 291 7.72 -12.24 -12.91
CA SER A 291 9.08 -12.72 -12.65
C SER A 291 10.10 -12.17 -13.65
N LYS A 292 9.69 -11.74 -14.85
CA LYS A 292 10.60 -11.15 -15.83
C LYS A 292 11.01 -9.72 -15.47
N MET A 293 10.33 -9.08 -14.51
CA MET A 293 10.49 -7.67 -14.14
C MET A 293 11.36 -7.43 -12.90
N ILE A 294 11.89 -8.47 -12.25
CA ILE A 294 12.59 -8.37 -10.95
C ILE A 294 13.72 -7.35 -10.93
N ARG A 295 14.45 -7.18 -12.05
CA ARG A 295 15.51 -6.17 -12.17
C ARG A 295 15.04 -4.73 -11.92
N TYR A 296 13.74 -4.47 -12.07
CA TYR A 296 13.11 -3.18 -11.82
C TYR A 296 12.59 -3.05 -10.38
N HIS A 297 12.59 -4.10 -9.56
CA HIS A 297 11.99 -4.06 -8.22
C HIS A 297 12.90 -3.41 -7.18
N SER A 298 12.36 -2.48 -6.40
CA SER A 298 13.02 -2.03 -5.18
C SER A 298 13.30 -3.21 -4.25
N SER A 299 14.46 -3.21 -3.59
CA SER A 299 14.82 -4.25 -2.62
C SER A 299 13.86 -4.28 -1.43
N GLU A 300 13.40 -3.09 -1.04
CA GLU A 300 12.55 -2.85 0.13
C GLU A 300 11.20 -2.25 -0.27
N TYR A 301 10.25 -2.35 0.65
CA TYR A 301 8.96 -1.68 0.55
C TYR A 301 9.12 -0.17 0.82
N LEU A 302 8.44 0.65 0.01
CA LEU A 302 8.39 2.10 0.16
C LEU A 302 7.08 2.47 0.84
N HIS A 303 7.16 3.21 1.95
CA HIS A 303 5.99 3.69 2.65
C HIS A 303 5.25 4.76 1.84
N TYR A 304 3.93 4.71 1.88
CA TYR A 304 3.11 5.73 1.25
C TYR A 304 3.30 7.10 1.93
N GLY A 305 3.55 8.13 1.13
CA GLY A 305 3.59 9.52 1.61
C GLY A 305 4.66 9.82 2.65
N GLN A 306 5.73 9.02 2.71
CA GLN A 306 6.87 9.24 3.58
C GLN A 306 8.03 9.88 2.81
N TRP A 307 8.66 10.87 3.44
CA TRP A 307 9.92 11.44 2.96
C TRP A 307 11.10 10.53 3.27
N GLY A 308 12.05 10.49 2.36
CA GLY A 308 13.34 9.84 2.51
C GLY A 308 13.35 8.40 2.04
N ASP A 309 12.30 7.89 1.38
CA ASP A 309 12.26 6.51 0.89
C ASP A 309 12.78 6.37 -0.55
N LEU A 310 13.08 7.48 -1.25
CA LEU A 310 13.63 7.44 -2.60
C LEU A 310 14.90 6.56 -2.71
N PHE A 311 15.77 6.51 -1.69
CA PHE A 311 17.00 5.71 -1.75
C PHE A 311 16.74 4.21 -2.04
N LYS A 312 15.56 3.69 -1.68
CA LYS A 312 15.17 2.30 -1.88
C LYS A 312 14.95 1.95 -3.36
N ILE A 313 14.66 2.93 -4.21
CA ILE A 313 14.38 2.74 -5.65
C ILE A 313 15.27 3.59 -6.57
N ALA A 314 15.94 4.62 -6.05
CA ALA A 314 16.80 5.52 -6.82
C ALA A 314 17.87 4.81 -7.66
N PRO A 315 18.57 3.75 -7.20
CA PRO A 315 19.54 3.06 -8.04
C PRO A 315 18.93 2.48 -9.31
N ILE A 316 17.73 1.92 -9.19
CA ILE A 316 16.96 1.32 -10.30
C ILE A 316 16.48 2.42 -11.24
N LEU A 317 15.90 3.48 -10.68
CA LEU A 317 15.45 4.66 -11.42
C LEU A 317 16.59 5.30 -12.22
N LYS A 318 17.78 5.39 -11.63
CA LYS A 318 18.97 5.93 -12.30
C LYS A 318 19.41 5.06 -13.48
N GLN A 319 19.34 3.73 -13.34
CA GLN A 319 19.75 2.79 -14.37
C GLN A 319 18.72 2.63 -15.50
N HIS A 320 17.43 2.65 -15.16
CA HIS A 320 16.37 2.20 -16.08
C HIS A 320 15.33 3.28 -16.44
N LYS A 321 15.33 4.43 -15.76
CA LYS A 321 14.29 5.49 -15.86
C LYS A 321 12.88 5.04 -15.43
N ARG A 322 12.77 3.82 -14.93
CA ARG A 322 11.55 3.14 -14.48
C ARG A 322 11.89 2.14 -13.40
N GLY A 323 10.95 1.90 -12.50
CA GLY A 323 11.10 0.95 -11.40
C GLY A 323 9.75 0.43 -10.95
N ILE A 324 9.78 -0.62 -10.13
CA ILE A 324 8.63 -1.23 -9.50
C ILE A 324 8.85 -1.11 -8.00
N MET A 325 8.03 -0.29 -7.36
CA MET A 325 7.97 -0.21 -5.91
C MET A 325 7.32 -1.49 -5.42
N LYS A 326 8.10 -2.29 -4.68
CA LYS A 326 7.69 -3.59 -4.17
C LYS A 326 6.32 -3.52 -3.46
N LEU A 327 5.36 -4.36 -3.87
CA LEU A 327 3.98 -4.39 -3.32
C LEU A 327 3.21 -3.05 -3.38
N HIS A 328 3.64 -2.16 -4.25
CA HIS A 328 3.07 -0.83 -4.41
C HIS A 328 2.66 -0.63 -5.87
N GLY A 329 3.58 -0.66 -6.83
CA GLY A 329 3.28 -0.57 -8.27
C GLY A 329 4.44 -0.01 -9.07
N GLU A 330 4.24 0.28 -10.36
CA GLU A 330 5.30 0.80 -11.22
C GLU A 330 5.42 2.32 -11.15
N ILE A 331 6.63 2.84 -11.18
CA ILE A 331 6.90 4.28 -11.25
C ILE A 331 7.90 4.57 -12.37
N ILE A 332 7.52 5.50 -13.25
CA ILE A 332 8.27 5.85 -14.45
C ILE A 332 8.40 7.36 -14.49
N PHE A 333 9.59 7.86 -14.83
CA PHE A 333 9.80 9.28 -15.09
C PHE A 333 10.43 9.49 -16.47
N ALA A 334 10.08 10.60 -17.12
CA ALA A 334 10.47 10.87 -18.50
C ALA A 334 10.44 12.38 -18.82
N LYS A 335 10.83 12.75 -20.03
CA LYS A 335 10.77 14.14 -20.53
C LYS A 335 9.37 14.60 -20.89
N ASP A 336 8.50 13.66 -21.22
CA ASP A 336 7.08 13.87 -21.55
C ASP A 336 6.31 12.57 -21.31
N PHE A 337 4.97 12.66 -21.30
CA PHE A 337 4.13 11.51 -21.00
C PHE A 337 4.17 10.43 -22.10
N ASP A 338 4.45 10.79 -23.36
CA ASP A 338 4.57 9.82 -24.45
C ASP A 338 5.79 8.91 -24.27
N GLU A 339 6.94 9.48 -23.88
CA GLU A 339 8.13 8.71 -23.53
C GLU A 339 7.88 7.80 -22.33
N ALA A 340 7.16 8.30 -21.31
CA ALA A 340 6.77 7.51 -20.13
C ALA A 340 5.86 6.32 -20.49
N LEU A 341 4.83 6.53 -21.32
CA LEU A 341 3.97 5.46 -21.83
C LEU A 341 4.76 4.47 -22.70
N GLY A 342 5.75 4.95 -23.47
CA GLY A 342 6.67 4.08 -24.21
C GLY A 342 7.48 3.15 -23.31
N TYR A 343 7.86 3.58 -22.10
CA TYR A 343 8.47 2.70 -21.11
C TYR A 343 7.49 1.65 -20.57
N TYR A 344 6.25 2.02 -20.26
CA TYR A 344 5.21 1.06 -19.86
C TYR A 344 5.00 -0.01 -20.93
N PHE A 345 4.85 0.40 -22.18
CA PHE A 345 4.67 -0.52 -23.30
C PHE A 345 5.83 -1.51 -23.42
N ARG A 346 7.08 -1.03 -23.29
CA ARG A 346 8.26 -1.91 -23.30
C ARG A 346 8.27 -2.87 -22.11
N MET A 347 8.00 -2.39 -20.91
CA MET A 347 7.91 -3.25 -19.71
C MET A 347 6.84 -4.32 -19.89
N TYR A 348 5.64 -3.95 -20.36
CA TYR A 348 4.57 -4.90 -20.64
C TYR A 348 4.95 -5.91 -21.73
N LYS A 349 5.58 -5.48 -22.82
CA LYS A 349 6.07 -6.41 -23.87
C LYS A 349 7.11 -7.40 -23.35
N GLU A 350 7.92 -7.02 -22.37
CA GLU A 350 8.89 -7.90 -21.73
C GLU A 350 8.21 -8.92 -20.78
N THR A 351 6.93 -8.78 -20.42
CA THR A 351 6.22 -9.77 -19.57
C THR A 351 5.64 -10.92 -20.38
N LEU A 352 5.22 -10.65 -21.63
CA LEU A 352 4.81 -11.65 -22.62
C LEU A 352 5.96 -12.60 -22.94
#